data_AF-M0BR95-F1
#
_entry.id   AF-M0BR95-F1
#
_cell.length_a   1.000
_cell.length_b   1.000
_cell.length_c   1.000
_cell.angle_alpha   90.00
_cell.angle_beta   90.00
_cell.angle_gamma   90.00
#
_symmetry.space_group_name_H-M   'P 1'
#
loop_
_entity.id
_entity.type
_entity.pdbx_description
1 polymer ?
#
loop_
_entity_poly.entity_id
_entity_poly.type
_entity_poly.pdbx_seq_one_letter_code
_entity_poly.pdbx_strand_id
1 'polypeptide(L)'
;MDSTESVPWADVIAVRGVPGEELQPFVQRDAPDLDGRSPAEAVKVVYDDWKETLGDERTLDDQGAAYLIAYLLEHRGVIHLDDTDAFGGSLLDRKPDDERLRELFHDEERTLWWIGVECGVHHSLVSRWLYEADIPLLARNLNDETVRKLPKRPR
;
A
#
# COMPACT_ATOMS: atom_id res chain seq x y z
N MET A 1 -19.94 -11.33 10.28
CA MET A 1 -18.78 -10.56 10.72
C MET A 1 -19.29 -9.17 11.00
N ASP A 2 -19.03 -8.62 12.18
CA ASP A 2 -19.37 -7.22 12.45
C ASP A 2 -18.45 -6.32 11.62
N SER A 3 -18.94 -5.17 11.15
CA SER A 3 -18.18 -4.27 10.26
C SER A 3 -16.93 -3.67 10.93
N THR A 4 -16.94 -3.57 12.25
CA THR A 4 -15.85 -3.10 13.12
C THR A 4 -15.03 -4.26 13.71
N GLU A 5 -15.32 -5.50 13.31
CA GLU A 5 -14.54 -6.65 13.75
C GLU A 5 -13.12 -6.57 13.18
N SER A 6 -12.13 -6.63 14.07
CA SER A 6 -10.71 -6.66 13.71
C SER A 6 -10.31 -7.99 13.09
N VAL A 7 -9.68 -7.93 11.92
CA VAL A 7 -9.16 -9.04 11.14
C VAL A 7 -7.63 -8.92 11.10
N PRO A 8 -6.90 -9.83 11.79
CA PRO A 8 -5.44 -9.83 11.79
C PRO A 8 -4.85 -10.05 10.39
N TRP A 9 -3.69 -9.46 10.16
CA TRP A 9 -2.98 -9.56 8.88
C TRP A 9 -2.68 -10.99 8.46
N ALA A 10 -2.40 -11.91 9.40
CA ALA A 10 -2.19 -13.32 9.08
C ALA A 10 -3.37 -13.93 8.29
N ASP A 11 -4.61 -13.59 8.67
CA ASP A 11 -5.81 -14.08 7.99
C ASP A 11 -6.01 -13.38 6.63
N VAL A 12 -5.72 -12.07 6.57
CA VAL A 12 -5.81 -11.28 5.33
C VAL A 12 -4.80 -11.79 4.29
N ILE A 13 -3.55 -12.02 4.72
CA ILE A 13 -2.44 -12.47 3.87
C ILE A 13 -2.71 -13.86 3.30
N ALA A 14 -3.27 -14.76 4.11
CA ALA A 14 -3.65 -16.09 3.64
C ALA A 14 -4.66 -16.07 2.48
N VAL A 15 -5.44 -14.98 2.35
CA VAL A 15 -6.48 -14.84 1.31
C VAL A 15 -6.06 -13.93 0.16
N ARG A 16 -5.40 -12.80 0.46
CA ARG A 16 -5.10 -11.73 -0.52
C ARG A 16 -3.62 -11.51 -0.79
N GLY A 17 -2.74 -12.18 -0.05
CA GLY A 17 -1.31 -11.86 -0.04
C GLY A 17 -0.99 -10.58 0.73
N VAL A 18 0.29 -10.24 0.78
CA VAL A 18 0.79 -9.02 1.43
C VAL A 18 0.52 -7.81 0.52
N PRO A 19 0.00 -6.67 1.03
CA PRO A 19 -0.23 -5.48 0.23
C PRO A 19 1.06 -5.00 -0.46
N GLY A 20 1.01 -4.88 -1.79
CA GLY A 20 2.14 -4.41 -2.60
C GLY A 20 3.29 -5.41 -2.78
N GLU A 21 3.15 -6.65 -2.30
CA GLU A 21 4.23 -7.65 -2.40
C GLU A 21 4.58 -8.01 -3.84
N GLU A 22 3.59 -8.01 -4.73
CA GLU A 22 3.79 -8.27 -6.16
C GLU A 22 4.74 -7.28 -6.83
N LEU A 23 4.94 -6.08 -6.26
CA LEU A 23 5.83 -5.05 -6.77
C LEU A 23 7.29 -5.25 -6.35
N GLN A 24 7.55 -5.96 -5.24
CA GLN A 24 8.90 -6.08 -4.68
C GLN A 24 9.93 -6.64 -5.66
N PRO A 25 9.64 -7.69 -6.46
CA PRO A 25 10.60 -8.22 -7.43
C PRO A 25 10.98 -7.20 -8.51
N PHE A 26 10.04 -6.37 -8.94
CA PHE A 26 10.26 -5.33 -9.97
C PHE A 26 11.10 -4.19 -9.41
N VAL A 27 10.71 -3.65 -8.24
CA VAL A 27 11.50 -2.63 -7.54
C VAL A 27 12.92 -3.13 -7.27
N GLN A 28 13.11 -4.41 -6.91
CA GLN A 28 14.45 -4.97 -6.67
C GLN A 28 15.27 -5.18 -7.94
N ARG A 29 14.63 -5.62 -9.02
CA ARG A 29 15.28 -5.81 -10.30
C ARG A 29 15.75 -4.49 -10.89
N ASP A 30 14.89 -3.47 -10.86
CA ASP A 30 15.10 -2.25 -11.65
C ASP A 30 15.88 -1.19 -10.89
N ALA A 31 15.78 -1.14 -9.55
CA ALA A 31 16.41 -0.12 -8.71
C ALA A 31 17.88 0.23 -9.06
N PRO A 32 18.77 -0.74 -9.38
CA PRO A 32 20.15 -0.45 -9.75
C PRO A 32 20.31 0.46 -10.99
N ASP A 33 19.32 0.46 -11.90
CA ASP A 33 19.36 1.19 -13.18
C ASP A 33 18.57 2.51 -13.15
N LEU A 34 18.09 2.91 -11.98
CA LEU A 34 17.26 4.12 -11.78
C LEU A 34 18.05 5.32 -11.26
N ASP A 35 19.34 5.15 -10.93
CA ASP A 35 20.17 6.25 -10.42
C ASP A 35 20.22 7.45 -11.38
N GLY A 36 20.08 8.65 -10.84
CA GLY A 36 20.04 9.91 -11.59
C GLY A 36 18.77 10.17 -12.41
N ARG A 37 17.77 9.28 -12.41
CA ARG A 37 16.46 9.53 -13.04
C ARG A 37 15.59 10.42 -12.17
N SER A 38 14.65 11.14 -12.80
CA SER A 38 13.61 11.82 -12.01
C SER A 38 12.70 10.79 -11.31
N PRO A 39 12.08 11.13 -10.17
CA PRO A 39 11.17 10.22 -9.48
C PRO A 39 10.04 9.69 -10.35
N ALA A 40 9.47 10.54 -11.21
CA ALA A 40 8.39 10.14 -12.12
C ALA A 40 8.87 9.12 -13.17
N GLU A 41 10.08 9.29 -13.72
CA GLU A 41 10.67 8.35 -14.66
C GLU A 41 11.03 7.03 -13.99
N ALA A 42 11.60 7.08 -12.78
CA ALA A 42 11.95 5.88 -12.01
C ALA A 42 10.70 5.03 -11.70
N VAL A 43 9.63 5.68 -11.23
CA VAL A 43 8.34 5.00 -10.99
C VAL A 43 7.78 4.42 -12.29
N LYS A 44 7.85 5.18 -13.39
CA LYS A 44 7.35 4.71 -14.69
C LYS A 44 8.08 3.46 -15.17
N VAL A 45 9.40 3.38 -15.04
CA VAL A 45 10.18 2.20 -15.46
C VAL A 45 9.69 0.95 -14.75
N VAL A 46 9.60 1.00 -13.41
CA VAL A 46 9.13 -0.14 -12.61
C VAL A 46 7.67 -0.47 -12.91
N TYR A 47 6.84 0.56 -13.09
CA TYR A 47 5.42 0.39 -13.39
C TYR A 47 5.20 -0.27 -14.75
N ASP A 48 5.92 0.17 -15.79
CA ASP A 48 5.79 -0.40 -17.13
C ASP A 48 6.24 -1.87 -17.11
N ASP A 49 7.35 -2.19 -16.44
CA ASP A 49 7.85 -3.55 -16.30
C ASP A 49 6.87 -4.47 -15.54
N TRP A 50 6.34 -4.00 -14.40
CA TRP A 50 5.27 -4.69 -13.67
C TRP A 50 4.03 -4.91 -14.54
N LYS A 51 3.61 -3.87 -15.28
CA LYS A 51 2.41 -3.90 -16.10
C LYS A 51 2.54 -4.86 -17.28
N GLU A 52 3.67 -4.83 -17.97
CA GLU A 52 3.97 -5.70 -19.10
C GLU A 52 4.15 -7.15 -18.67
N THR A 53 4.81 -7.38 -17.53
CA THR A 53 5.08 -8.74 -17.04
C THR A 53 3.83 -9.44 -16.52
N LEU A 54 2.99 -8.76 -15.72
CA LEU A 54 1.82 -9.40 -15.10
C LEU A 54 0.54 -9.26 -15.92
N GLY A 55 0.40 -8.24 -16.77
CA GLY A 55 -0.80 -8.07 -17.61
C GLY A 55 -2.11 -8.08 -16.80
N ASP A 56 -2.96 -9.09 -17.03
CA ASP A 56 -4.24 -9.24 -16.34
C ASP A 56 -4.15 -9.94 -14.98
N GLU A 57 -2.97 -10.48 -14.60
CA GLU A 57 -2.74 -11.13 -13.30
C GLU A 57 -2.48 -10.12 -12.16
N ARG A 58 -2.38 -8.83 -12.50
CA ARG A 58 -2.15 -7.73 -11.56
C ARG A 58 -3.28 -7.61 -10.54
N THR A 59 -2.93 -7.44 -9.27
CA THR A 59 -3.92 -7.28 -8.20
C THR A 59 -4.16 -5.81 -7.82
N LEU A 60 -3.24 -4.92 -8.19
CA LEU A 60 -3.35 -3.48 -7.95
C LEU A 60 -3.93 -2.74 -9.17
N ASP A 61 -4.71 -1.69 -8.91
CA ASP A 61 -5.04 -0.70 -9.93
C ASP A 61 -3.82 0.18 -10.27
N ASP A 62 -3.88 0.85 -11.42
CA ASP A 62 -2.75 1.63 -11.95
C ASP A 62 -2.30 2.76 -10.99
N GLN A 63 -3.21 3.40 -10.25
CA GLN A 63 -2.86 4.47 -9.32
C GLN A 63 -2.26 3.92 -8.03
N GLY A 64 -2.83 2.86 -7.49
CA GLY A 64 -2.32 2.16 -6.31
C GLY A 64 -0.92 1.60 -6.54
N ALA A 65 -0.66 1.04 -7.73
CA ALA A 65 0.66 0.59 -8.12
C ALA A 65 1.67 1.74 -8.15
N ALA A 66 1.32 2.88 -8.78
CA ALA A 66 2.23 4.03 -8.86
C ALA A 66 2.64 4.56 -7.47
N TYR A 67 1.69 4.71 -6.53
CA TYR A 67 2.00 5.16 -5.17
C TYR A 67 2.84 4.15 -4.38
N LEU A 68 2.55 2.85 -4.51
CA LEU A 68 3.32 1.82 -3.83
C LEU A 68 4.74 1.69 -4.40
N ILE A 69 4.91 1.79 -5.72
CA ILE A 69 6.23 1.80 -6.36
C ILE A 69 7.04 3.01 -5.87
N ALA A 70 6.46 4.20 -5.89
CA ALA A 70 7.11 5.42 -5.41
C ALA A 70 7.55 5.28 -3.95
N TYR A 71 6.66 4.79 -3.08
CA TYR A 71 6.97 4.54 -1.67
C TYR A 71 8.12 3.53 -1.50
N LEU A 72 8.10 2.41 -2.23
CA LEU A 72 9.12 1.37 -2.12
C LEU A 72 10.49 1.84 -2.64
N LEU A 73 10.53 2.65 -3.70
CA LEU A 73 11.76 3.25 -4.22
C LEU A 73 12.32 4.30 -3.26
N GLU A 74 11.46 5.16 -2.71
CA GLU A 74 11.85 6.18 -1.73
C GLU A 74 12.38 5.54 -0.44
N HIS A 75 11.68 4.53 0.09
CA HIS A 75 12.12 3.77 1.26
C HIS A 75 13.49 3.09 1.05
N ARG A 76 13.87 2.81 -0.20
CA ARG A 76 15.18 2.25 -0.55
C ARG A 76 16.26 3.31 -0.82
N GLY A 77 15.90 4.59 -0.79
CA GLY A 77 16.79 5.69 -1.14
C GLY A 77 17.15 5.75 -2.63
N VAL A 78 16.33 5.14 -3.49
CA VAL A 78 16.53 5.16 -4.95
C VAL A 78 16.02 6.47 -5.54
N ILE A 79 14.96 7.02 -4.96
CA ILE A 79 14.40 8.32 -5.32
C ILE A 79 14.21 9.17 -4.06
N HIS A 80 14.20 10.49 -4.23
CA HIS A 80 13.83 11.44 -3.20
C HIS A 80 12.64 12.26 -3.69
N LEU A 81 11.56 12.29 -2.91
CA LEU A 81 10.32 12.94 -3.31
C LEU A 81 10.16 14.37 -2.76
N ASP A 82 11.08 14.81 -1.90
CA ASP A 82 11.04 16.11 -1.23
C ASP A 82 11.02 17.31 -2.19
N ASP A 83 11.72 17.18 -3.32
CA ASP A 83 11.91 18.24 -4.30
C ASP A 83 10.99 18.09 -5.54
N THR A 84 9.91 17.30 -5.45
CA THR A 84 9.03 17.03 -6.60
C THR A 84 7.54 17.11 -6.29
N ASP A 85 6.81 17.70 -7.23
CA ASP A 85 5.35 17.79 -7.19
C ASP A 85 4.67 16.50 -7.68
N ALA A 86 5.40 15.53 -8.24
CA ALA A 86 4.82 14.34 -8.89
C ALA A 86 3.91 13.52 -7.97
N PHE A 87 4.22 13.52 -6.66
CA PHE A 87 3.42 12.87 -5.62
C PHE A 87 2.99 13.83 -4.52
N GLY A 88 3.31 15.12 -4.61
CA GLY A 88 3.06 16.11 -3.55
C GLY A 88 4.02 15.98 -2.34
N GLY A 89 5.29 15.66 -2.59
CA GLY A 89 6.32 15.50 -1.55
C GLY A 89 6.56 14.06 -1.07
N SER A 90 7.43 13.90 -0.08
CA SER A 90 7.80 12.60 0.50
C SER A 90 6.59 11.79 0.96
N LEU A 91 6.55 10.51 0.56
CA LEU A 91 5.56 9.57 1.04
C LEU A 91 5.94 9.02 2.43
N LEU A 92 7.24 8.99 2.73
CA LEU A 92 7.75 8.66 4.06
C LEU A 92 7.34 9.73 5.09
N ASP A 93 7.52 11.01 4.78
CA ASP A 93 7.16 12.11 5.70
C ASP A 93 5.64 12.24 5.91
N ARG A 94 4.85 11.86 4.91
CA ARG A 94 3.38 11.89 4.98
C ARG A 94 2.78 10.66 5.64
N LYS A 95 3.57 9.61 5.89
CA LYS A 95 3.13 8.44 6.65
C LYS A 95 2.97 8.86 8.11
N PRO A 96 1.75 8.79 8.70
CA PRO A 96 1.59 8.99 10.13
C PRO A 96 2.40 7.95 10.90
N ASP A 97 2.85 8.29 12.10
CA ASP A 97 3.40 7.27 13.00
C ASP A 97 2.34 6.19 13.35
N ASP A 98 2.80 5.06 13.87
CA ASP A 98 1.94 3.89 14.12
C ASP A 98 0.83 4.20 15.13
N GLU A 99 1.05 5.12 16.08
CA GLU A 99 0.05 5.53 17.07
C GLU A 99 -1.05 6.36 16.40
N ARG A 100 -0.69 7.37 15.62
CA ARG A 100 -1.65 8.19 14.88
C ARG A 100 -2.38 7.39 13.82
N LEU A 101 -1.70 6.48 13.13
CA LEU A 101 -2.33 5.60 12.14
C LEU A 101 -3.37 4.68 12.79
N ARG A 102 -3.09 4.17 13.99
CA ARG A 102 -4.04 3.36 14.78
C ARG A 102 -5.23 4.21 15.24
N GLU A 103 -4.98 5.40 15.77
CA GLU A 103 -6.03 6.32 16.21
C GLU A 103 -6.99 6.63 15.04
N LEU A 104 -6.44 7.04 13.90
CA LEU A 104 -7.22 7.30 12.69
C LEU A 104 -8.08 6.10 12.28
N PHE A 105 -7.52 4.90 12.26
CA PHE A 105 -8.18 3.74 11.68
C PHE A 105 -9.17 3.04 12.63
N HIS A 106 -8.79 2.83 13.89
CA HIS A 106 -9.59 2.11 14.88
C HIS A 106 -10.42 3.04 15.76
N ASP A 107 -9.82 4.12 16.28
CA ASP A 107 -10.48 4.97 17.29
C ASP A 107 -11.42 6.00 16.65
N GLU A 108 -10.97 6.64 15.56
CA GLU A 108 -11.78 7.55 14.75
C GLU A 108 -12.59 6.84 13.65
N GLU A 109 -12.40 5.53 13.51
CA GLU A 109 -13.06 4.70 12.51
C GLU A 109 -12.94 5.21 11.06
N ARG A 110 -11.82 5.85 10.69
CA ARG A 110 -11.61 6.32 9.31
C ARG A 110 -11.46 5.15 8.35
N THR A 111 -11.99 5.31 7.14
CA THR A 111 -11.75 4.36 6.05
C THR A 111 -10.35 4.58 5.47
N LEU A 112 -9.79 3.55 4.81
CA LEU A 112 -8.52 3.68 4.07
C LEU A 112 -8.54 4.85 3.09
N TRP A 113 -9.70 5.11 2.47
CA TRP A 113 -9.89 6.23 1.56
C TRP A 113 -9.79 7.58 2.28
N TRP A 114 -10.43 7.74 3.44
CA TRP A 114 -10.37 9.00 4.20
C TRP A 114 -8.96 9.28 4.73
N ILE A 115 -8.26 8.26 5.22
CA ILE A 115 -6.86 8.39 5.63
C ILE A 115 -5.99 8.77 4.42
N GLY A 116 -6.25 8.15 3.26
CA GLY A 116 -5.58 8.50 2.01
C GLY A 116 -5.78 9.96 1.62
N VAL A 117 -7.02 10.47 1.72
CA VAL A 117 -7.32 11.88 1.47
C VAL A 117 -6.58 12.81 2.45
N GLU A 118 -6.57 12.48 3.74
CA GLU A 118 -5.90 13.29 4.78
C GLU A 118 -4.38 13.35 4.56
N CYS A 119 -3.77 12.23 4.16
CA CYS A 119 -2.32 12.15 3.90
C CYS A 119 -1.94 12.53 2.46
N GLY A 120 -2.91 12.79 1.58
CA GLY A 120 -2.68 13.04 0.16
C GLY A 120 -2.11 11.84 -0.61
N VAL A 121 -2.50 10.61 -0.26
CA VAL A 121 -2.01 9.36 -0.88
C VAL A 121 -3.14 8.44 -1.33
N HIS A 122 -2.81 7.46 -2.18
CA HIS A 122 -3.76 6.42 -2.55
C HIS A 122 -4.03 5.44 -1.39
N HIS A 123 -5.28 4.98 -1.26
CA HIS A 123 -5.71 4.08 -0.19
C HIS A 123 -4.97 2.73 -0.16
N SER A 124 -4.43 2.26 -1.29
CA SER A 124 -3.57 1.06 -1.33
C SER A 124 -2.28 1.25 -0.52
N LEU A 125 -1.73 2.47 -0.49
CA LEU A 125 -0.56 2.78 0.32
C LEU A 125 -0.92 2.79 1.81
N VAL A 126 -2.09 3.29 2.18
CA VAL A 126 -2.59 3.20 3.56
C VAL A 126 -2.73 1.73 4.01
N SER A 127 -3.24 0.86 3.14
CA SER A 127 -3.30 -0.58 3.42
C SER A 127 -1.91 -1.18 3.67
N ARG A 128 -0.87 -0.70 2.97
CA ARG A 128 0.51 -1.11 3.20
C ARG A 128 1.04 -0.60 4.53
N TRP A 129 0.77 0.65 4.89
CA TRP A 129 1.19 1.21 6.17
C TRP A 129 0.57 0.49 7.37
N LEU A 130 -0.72 0.15 7.30
CA LEU A 130 -1.39 -0.64 8.35
C LEU A 130 -0.77 -2.04 8.49
N TYR A 131 -0.33 -2.64 7.38
CA TYR A 131 0.39 -3.91 7.40
C TYR A 131 1.76 -3.77 8.07
N GLU A 132 2.54 -2.76 7.70
CA GLU A 132 3.87 -2.52 8.27
C GLU A 132 3.83 -2.21 9.78
N ALA A 133 2.78 -1.52 10.24
CA ALA A 133 2.55 -1.18 11.64
C ALA A 133 1.88 -2.30 12.45
N ASP A 134 1.59 -3.46 11.84
CA ASP A 134 0.80 -4.56 12.42
C ASP A 134 -0.53 -4.11 13.05
N ILE A 135 -1.22 -3.18 12.37
CA ILE A 135 -2.55 -2.70 12.76
C ILE A 135 -3.60 -3.54 12.02
N PRO A 136 -4.41 -4.37 12.72
CA PRO A 136 -5.40 -5.23 12.07
C PRO A 136 -6.37 -4.44 11.19
N LEU A 137 -6.75 -5.01 10.04
CA LEU A 137 -7.80 -4.44 9.21
C LEU A 137 -9.16 -4.61 9.89
N LEU A 138 -10.12 -3.77 9.53
CA LEU A 138 -11.52 -3.95 9.92
C LEU A 138 -12.27 -4.70 8.82
N ALA A 139 -13.22 -5.55 9.22
CA ALA A 139 -14.06 -6.32 8.32
C ALA A 139 -14.68 -5.51 7.18
N ARG A 140 -15.11 -4.26 7.46
CA ARG A 140 -15.67 -3.32 6.48
C ARG A 140 -14.72 -2.95 5.33
N ASN A 141 -13.42 -3.15 5.50
CA ASN A 141 -12.40 -2.85 4.49
C ASN A 141 -12.11 -4.07 3.59
N LEU A 142 -12.80 -5.18 3.80
CA LEU A 142 -12.69 -6.40 3.01
C LEU A 142 -13.94 -6.56 2.14
N ASN A 143 -13.75 -7.01 0.90
CA ASN A 143 -14.89 -7.35 0.05
C ASN A 143 -15.56 -8.66 0.52
N ASP A 144 -16.83 -8.86 0.14
CA ASP A 144 -17.62 -10.03 0.54
C ASP A 144 -16.93 -11.36 0.23
N GLU A 145 -16.19 -11.42 -0.88
CA GLU A 145 -15.46 -12.63 -1.27
C GLU A 145 -14.32 -12.94 -0.29
N THR A 146 -13.55 -11.93 0.10
CA THR A 146 -12.48 -12.06 1.10
C THR A 146 -13.07 -12.49 2.43
N VAL A 147 -14.15 -11.84 2.87
CA VAL A 147 -14.84 -12.18 4.13
C VAL A 147 -15.28 -13.65 4.15
N ARG A 148 -15.77 -14.19 3.02
CA ARG A 148 -16.18 -15.60 2.92
C ARG A 148 -15.01 -16.58 3.00
N LYS A 149 -13.81 -16.16 2.58
CA LYS A 149 -12.58 -16.96 2.58
C LYS A 149 -11.81 -16.89 3.89
N LEU A 150 -12.12 -15.94 4.77
CA LEU A 150 -11.50 -15.83 6.10
C LEU A 150 -11.80 -17.07 6.96
N PRO A 151 -10.86 -17.48 7.83
CA PRO A 151 -11.09 -18.57 8.76
C PRO A 151 -12.25 -18.21 9.69
N LYS A 152 -13.19 -19.16 9.87
CA LYS A 152 -14.30 -18.99 10.80
C LYS A 152 -13.76 -19.03 12.23
N ARG A 153 -13.83 -17.91 12.94
CA ARG A 153 -13.47 -17.85 14.35
C ARG A 153 -14.60 -18.45 15.19
N PRO A 154 -14.32 -19.39 16.12
CA PRO A 154 -15.31 -19.80 17.10
C PRO A 154 -15.70 -18.59 17.95
N ARG A 155 -17.00 -18.41 18.16
CA ARG A 155 -17.56 -17.38 19.05
C ARG A 155 -17.25 -17.70 20.51
#